data_AF-A0A0B7F2G9-F1
#
_entry.id   AF-A0A0B7F2G9-F1
#
_cell.length_a   1.000
_cell.length_b   1.000
_cell.length_c   1.000
_cell.angle_alpha   90.00
_cell.angle_beta   90.00
_cell.angle_gamma   90.00
#
_symmetry.space_group_name_H-M   'P 1'
#
loop_
_entity.id
_entity.type
_entity.pdbx_description
1 polymer ?
#
loop_
_entity_poly.entity_id
_entity_poly.type
_entity_poly.pdbx_seq_one_letter_code
_entity_poly.pdbx_strand_id
1 'polypeptide(L)'
;MPKRTESDEQPPTLLKRAQEKASQMWSNWGKASGGWKLKVHTYGEKLVDRIDFEELALASIDTSLGPKISQLGTRGSEGRKLSEEQTKTHTVSIPLIYPPSFMSSINPLDSLQDQLAIRSPLHRRKTWFWVGVIPFTAPFMLIPIMPNLPFFFCVWRAWTHWKAHKASAYLLELSNQEAIKTSPSEDLDELYSKASKSLSGPAQPITKENSSPELDSSIIQLFSNPSSSISYIIDAYSLPKEAKRSLLRAVEQAKIRSRSEDTKSES
;
A
#
# COMPACT_ATOMS: atom_id res chain seq x y z
N MET A 1 34.58 -10.66 -27.20
CA MET A 1 33.72 -10.86 -26.00
C MET A 1 34.25 -9.98 -24.88
N PRO A 2 33.57 -8.89 -24.50
CA PRO A 2 34.00 -8.06 -23.39
C PRO A 2 33.43 -8.57 -22.06
N LYS A 3 34.29 -8.63 -21.05
CA LYS A 3 34.03 -9.06 -19.67
C LYS A 3 32.99 -8.17 -19.00
N ARG A 4 32.03 -8.80 -18.31
CA ARG A 4 31.03 -8.17 -17.45
C ARG A 4 31.75 -7.60 -16.21
N THR A 5 31.73 -6.28 -16.07
CA THR A 5 32.24 -5.55 -14.90
C THR A 5 31.44 -5.93 -13.65
N GLU A 6 32.15 -6.37 -12.62
CA GLU A 6 31.65 -6.56 -11.26
C GLU A 6 31.17 -5.22 -10.70
N SER A 7 29.91 -5.16 -10.31
CA SER A 7 29.32 -4.01 -9.62
C SER A 7 29.78 -4.01 -8.16
N ASP A 8 30.36 -2.88 -7.76
CA ASP A 8 30.84 -2.51 -6.44
C ASP A 8 29.74 -2.63 -5.36
N GLU A 9 29.73 -3.71 -4.57
CA GLU A 9 28.80 -3.90 -3.44
C GLU A 9 29.32 -3.16 -2.20
N GLN A 10 28.85 -1.92 -2.02
CA GLN A 10 28.98 -1.19 -0.76
C GLN A 10 28.37 -2.00 0.40
N PRO A 11 29.06 -2.15 1.55
CA PRO A 11 28.55 -2.96 2.66
C PRO A 11 27.24 -2.38 3.18
N PRO A 12 26.26 -3.23 3.55
CA PRO A 12 24.95 -2.77 4.00
C PRO A 12 25.08 -1.87 5.23
N THR A 13 24.40 -0.72 5.17
CA THR A 13 24.32 0.25 6.28
C THR A 13 23.87 -0.43 7.57
N LEU A 14 24.34 0.08 8.72
CA LEU A 14 23.99 -0.47 10.04
C LEU A 14 22.48 -0.60 10.26
N LEU A 15 21.70 0.34 9.72
CA LEU A 15 20.24 0.30 9.71
C LEU A 15 19.71 -0.92 8.96
N LYS A 16 20.22 -1.18 7.75
CA LYS A 16 19.80 -2.31 6.92
C LYS A 16 20.10 -3.64 7.61
N ARG A 17 21.28 -3.77 8.24
CA ARG A 17 21.63 -4.94 9.05
C ARG A 17 20.68 -5.13 10.25
N ALA A 18 20.32 -4.07 10.94
CA ALA A 18 19.37 -4.13 12.05
C ALA A 18 17.98 -4.57 11.58
N GLN A 19 17.51 -4.03 10.44
CA GLN A 19 16.25 -4.41 9.81
C GLN A 19 16.23 -5.88 9.39
N GLU A 20 17.30 -6.36 8.75
CA GLU A 20 17.44 -7.77 8.34
C GLU A 20 17.40 -8.70 9.55
N LYS A 21 18.13 -8.38 10.63
CA LYS A 21 18.08 -9.17 11.87
C LYS A 21 16.69 -9.19 12.50
N ALA A 22 16.00 -8.05 12.54
CA ALA A 22 14.64 -7.97 13.06
C ALA A 22 13.66 -8.82 12.21
N SER A 23 13.78 -8.75 10.88
CA SER A 23 12.99 -9.55 9.94
C SER A 23 13.24 -11.06 10.13
N GLN A 24 14.51 -11.47 10.24
CA GLN A 24 14.87 -12.86 10.51
C GLN A 24 14.33 -13.34 11.86
N MET A 25 14.44 -12.52 12.91
CA MET A 25 13.90 -12.83 14.23
C MET A 25 12.37 -13.03 14.18
N TRP A 26 11.65 -12.12 13.49
CA TRP A 26 10.20 -12.24 13.29
C TRP A 26 9.83 -13.54 12.56
N SER A 27 10.50 -13.84 11.46
CA SER A 27 10.28 -15.08 10.69
C SER A 27 10.55 -16.33 11.54
N ASN A 28 11.63 -16.32 12.33
CA ASN A 28 11.98 -17.43 13.20
C ASN A 28 10.96 -17.65 14.32
N TRP A 29 10.31 -16.59 14.83
CA TRP A 29 9.22 -16.73 15.79
C TRP A 29 7.98 -17.40 15.19
N GLY A 30 7.71 -17.17 13.90
CA GLY A 30 6.64 -17.84 13.16
C GLY A 30 6.91 -19.33 12.88
N LYS A 31 8.18 -19.73 12.76
CA LYS A 31 8.59 -21.13 12.54
C LYS A 31 8.71 -21.96 13.83
N ALA A 32 8.53 -21.36 14.99
CA ALA A 32 8.61 -22.06 16.26
C ALA A 32 7.47 -23.10 16.37
N SER A 33 7.77 -24.30 16.89
CA SER A 33 6.79 -25.37 17.09
C SER A 33 5.72 -25.03 18.14
N GLY A 34 5.94 -24.00 18.96
CA GLY A 34 4.98 -23.54 19.96
C GLY A 34 5.54 -22.46 20.90
N GLY A 35 4.83 -22.24 22.00
CA GLY A 35 5.25 -21.32 23.06
C GLY A 35 4.92 -19.85 22.80
N TRP A 36 5.50 -18.97 23.61
CA TRP A 36 5.18 -17.55 23.59
C TRP A 36 5.59 -16.86 22.28
N LYS A 37 6.68 -17.28 21.64
CA LYS A 37 7.17 -16.70 20.36
C LYS A 37 6.14 -16.86 19.25
N LEU A 38 5.59 -18.06 19.10
CA LEU A 38 4.53 -18.34 18.13
C LEU A 38 3.24 -17.55 18.47
N LYS A 39 2.87 -17.47 19.75
CA LYS A 39 1.73 -16.65 20.20
C LYS A 39 1.91 -15.17 19.86
N VAL A 40 3.11 -14.62 20.07
CA VAL A 40 3.44 -13.22 19.74
C VAL A 40 3.40 -12.98 18.23
N HIS A 41 4.01 -13.86 17.44
CA HIS A 41 3.97 -13.76 15.98
C HIS A 41 2.53 -13.83 15.46
N THR A 42 1.76 -14.84 15.86
CA THR A 42 0.36 -14.99 15.43
C THR A 42 -0.54 -13.83 15.87
N TYR A 43 -0.35 -13.31 17.09
CA TYR A 43 -1.09 -12.14 17.55
C TYR A 43 -0.67 -10.88 16.77
N GLY A 44 0.62 -10.70 16.51
CA GLY A 44 1.13 -9.60 15.71
C GLY A 44 0.59 -9.61 14.28
N GLU A 45 0.57 -10.77 13.62
CA GLU A 45 -0.05 -10.90 12.29
C GLU A 45 -1.54 -10.53 12.31
N LYS A 46 -2.30 -11.01 13.31
CA LYS A 46 -3.71 -10.62 13.49
C LYS A 46 -3.89 -9.12 13.71
N LEU A 47 -2.93 -8.47 14.39
CA LEU A 47 -2.96 -7.05 14.63
C LEU A 47 -2.67 -6.26 13.35
N VAL A 48 -1.72 -6.71 12.54
CA VAL A 48 -1.45 -6.15 11.21
C VAL A 48 -2.66 -6.31 10.29
N ASP A 49 -3.36 -7.44 10.36
CA ASP A 49 -4.57 -7.69 9.57
C ASP A 49 -5.74 -6.75 9.91
N ARG A 50 -5.73 -6.14 11.10
CA ARG A 50 -6.70 -5.11 11.52
C ARG A 50 -6.35 -3.70 11.07
N ILE A 51 -5.11 -3.47 10.63
CA ILE A 51 -4.71 -2.15 10.13
C ILE A 51 -5.22 -2.02 8.71
N ASP A 52 -5.82 -0.87 8.42
CA ASP A 52 -6.31 -0.50 7.09
C ASP A 52 -5.25 -0.75 6.01
N PHE A 53 -5.62 -1.48 4.96
CA PHE A 53 -4.69 -1.85 3.90
C PHE A 53 -4.08 -0.63 3.21
N GLU A 54 -4.79 0.49 3.13
CA GLU A 54 -4.28 1.72 2.53
C GLU A 54 -3.15 2.33 3.38
N GLU A 55 -3.25 2.23 4.71
CA GLU A 55 -2.17 2.68 5.61
C GLU A 55 -0.91 1.83 5.41
N LEU A 56 -1.07 0.51 5.31
CA LEU A 56 0.05 -0.40 5.08
C LEU A 56 0.67 -0.21 3.69
N ALA A 57 -0.16 0.00 2.67
CA ALA A 57 0.28 0.29 1.31
C ALA A 57 1.04 1.62 1.22
N LEU A 58 0.55 2.67 1.89
CA LEU A 58 1.27 3.94 1.97
C LEU A 58 2.58 3.80 2.74
N ALA A 59 2.58 3.07 3.86
CA ALA A 59 3.78 2.88 4.66
C ALA A 59 4.88 2.08 3.94
N SER A 60 4.51 1.20 3.00
CA SER A 60 5.47 0.41 2.22
C SER A 60 6.15 1.20 1.10
N ILE A 61 5.58 2.34 0.66
CA ILE A 61 6.19 3.17 -0.36
C ILE A 61 7.51 3.74 0.14
N ASP A 62 8.59 3.47 -0.59
CA ASP A 62 9.88 4.07 -0.33
C ASP A 62 10.07 5.38 -1.11
N THR A 63 9.76 6.49 -0.45
CA THR A 63 9.94 7.83 -1.02
C THR A 63 11.40 8.16 -1.34
N SER A 64 12.38 7.39 -0.85
CA SER A 64 13.80 7.61 -1.18
C SER A 64 14.21 7.02 -2.53
N LEU A 65 13.48 6.01 -3.01
CA LEU A 65 13.71 5.36 -4.31
C LEU A 65 12.92 6.03 -5.43
N GLY A 66 11.94 6.87 -5.10
CA GLY A 66 11.15 7.62 -6.06
C GLY A 66 11.89 8.84 -6.63
N PRO A 67 11.39 9.42 -7.74
CA PRO A 67 11.92 10.65 -8.31
C PRO A 67 11.98 11.76 -7.27
N LYS A 68 13.12 12.46 -7.19
CA LYS A 68 13.25 13.59 -6.26
C LYS A 68 12.37 14.72 -6.78
N ILE A 69 11.52 15.27 -5.92
CA ILE A 69 10.63 16.39 -6.22
C ILE A 69 11.41 17.59 -6.80
N SER A 70 12.66 17.80 -6.37
CA SER A 70 13.53 18.84 -6.92
C SER A 70 13.91 18.66 -8.40
N GLN A 71 13.81 17.45 -8.94
CA GLN A 71 14.08 17.13 -10.34
C GLN A 71 12.85 17.30 -11.24
N LEU A 72 11.66 17.44 -10.65
CA LEU A 72 10.39 17.50 -11.37
C LEU A 72 9.95 18.93 -11.75
N GLY A 73 10.74 19.94 -11.39
CA GLY A 73 10.54 21.33 -11.84
C GLY A 73 9.43 22.06 -11.09
N THR A 74 9.80 23.05 -10.29
CA THR A 74 8.88 23.92 -9.57
C THR A 74 8.06 24.77 -10.54
N ARG A 75 6.75 24.50 -10.65
CA ARG A 75 5.80 25.36 -11.39
C ARG A 75 5.36 26.54 -10.51
N GLY A 76 6.29 27.42 -10.15
CA GLY A 76 6.02 28.61 -9.33
C GLY A 76 7.10 29.68 -9.47
N SER A 77 6.77 30.73 -10.23
CA SER A 77 7.41 32.06 -10.35
C SER A 77 8.94 32.19 -10.53
N GLU A 78 9.33 32.80 -11.65
CA GLU A 78 10.58 33.57 -11.90
C GLU A 78 11.95 32.87 -12.06
N GLY A 79 12.03 31.53 -12.05
CA GLY A 79 13.32 30.82 -12.27
C GLY A 79 13.69 30.48 -13.73
N ARG A 80 12.99 31.02 -14.74
CA ARG A 80 12.88 30.42 -16.09
C ARG A 80 14.01 30.72 -17.08
N LYS A 81 15.22 31.12 -16.67
CA LYS A 81 16.29 31.46 -17.63
C LYS A 81 17.66 30.83 -17.39
N LEU A 82 17.83 30.00 -16.36
CA LEU A 82 19.12 29.34 -16.10
C LEU A 82 19.07 27.81 -16.07
N SER A 83 17.88 27.21 -16.20
CA SER A 83 17.68 25.76 -16.04
C SER A 83 17.16 25.05 -17.29
N GLU A 84 17.17 25.71 -18.46
CA GLU A 84 16.71 25.10 -19.73
C GLU A 84 17.81 24.30 -20.47
N GLU A 85 19.08 24.52 -20.15
CA GLU A 85 20.19 23.74 -20.77
C GLU A 85 20.49 22.41 -20.05
N GLN A 86 19.96 22.18 -18.84
CA GLN A 86 20.20 20.95 -18.06
C GLN A 86 18.97 20.03 -17.88
N THR A 87 17.77 20.42 -18.32
CA THR A 87 16.51 19.68 -18.04
C THR A 87 15.98 18.84 -19.21
N LYS A 88 16.81 18.49 -20.20
CA LYS A 88 16.41 17.57 -21.30
C LYS A 88 16.42 16.08 -20.93
N THR A 89 16.73 15.72 -19.69
CA THR A 89 16.86 14.33 -19.26
C THR A 89 16.01 14.06 -18.02
N HIS A 90 14.94 13.28 -18.21
CA HIS A 90 14.05 12.67 -17.21
C HIS A 90 12.81 13.46 -16.75
N THR A 91 11.83 13.67 -17.64
CA THR A 91 10.43 13.74 -17.20
C THR A 91 10.04 12.34 -16.70
N VAL A 92 10.14 12.11 -15.39
CA VAL A 92 9.74 10.84 -14.78
C VAL A 92 8.23 10.76 -14.78
N SER A 93 7.68 9.81 -15.53
CA SER A 93 6.24 9.55 -15.58
C SER A 93 5.94 8.20 -14.90
N ILE A 94 5.05 8.22 -13.92
CA ILE A 94 4.63 7.05 -13.14
C ILE A 94 3.23 6.65 -13.62
N PRO A 95 3.05 5.47 -14.24
CA PRO A 95 1.73 5.03 -14.69
C PRO A 95 0.87 4.58 -13.49
N LEU A 96 -0.31 5.18 -13.35
CA LEU A 96 -1.38 4.74 -12.46
C LEU A 96 -2.28 3.77 -13.22
N ILE A 97 -2.08 2.47 -12.96
CA ILE A 97 -2.72 1.39 -13.69
C ILE A 97 -4.14 1.14 -13.13
N TYR A 98 -5.15 1.06 -14.01
CA TYR A 98 -6.54 0.80 -13.61
C TYR A 98 -7.32 -0.04 -14.63
N PRO A 99 -8.34 -0.81 -14.21
CA PRO A 99 -9.25 -1.52 -15.12
C PRO A 99 -10.31 -0.55 -15.70
N PRO A 100 -10.29 -0.27 -17.02
CA PRO A 100 -11.17 0.74 -17.64
C PRO A 100 -12.66 0.41 -17.58
N SER A 101 -13.08 -0.85 -17.76
CA SER A 101 -14.51 -1.21 -17.78
C SER A 101 -15.18 -1.08 -16.41
N PHE A 102 -14.41 -1.12 -15.32
CA PHE A 102 -14.93 -1.01 -13.95
C PHE A 102 -14.80 0.39 -13.37
N MET A 103 -14.04 1.29 -14.02
CA MET A 103 -13.75 2.63 -13.53
C MET A 103 -14.09 3.72 -14.56
N SER A 104 -15.06 3.47 -15.43
CA SER A 104 -15.42 4.37 -16.54
C SER A 104 -16.05 5.71 -16.08
N SER A 105 -16.64 5.76 -14.88
CA SER A 105 -17.35 6.94 -14.36
C SER A 105 -16.52 7.82 -13.42
N ILE A 106 -15.35 7.37 -12.98
CA ILE A 106 -14.53 8.03 -11.96
C ILE A 106 -13.11 8.19 -12.49
N ASN A 107 -12.55 9.39 -12.36
CA ASN A 107 -11.14 9.59 -12.65
C ASN A 107 -10.29 8.93 -11.54
N PRO A 108 -9.48 7.90 -11.85
CA PRO A 108 -8.67 7.19 -10.85
C PRO A 108 -7.69 8.11 -10.13
N LEU A 109 -7.21 9.16 -10.81
CA LEU A 109 -6.27 10.11 -10.24
C LEU A 109 -6.94 11.01 -9.19
N ASP A 110 -8.14 11.51 -9.47
CA ASP A 110 -8.89 12.36 -8.55
C ASP A 110 -9.30 11.56 -7.30
N SER A 111 -9.77 10.32 -7.48
CA SER A 111 -10.09 9.42 -6.37
C SER A 111 -8.88 9.14 -5.47
N LEU A 112 -7.71 8.91 -6.07
CA LEU A 112 -6.46 8.76 -5.32
C LEU A 112 -6.12 10.04 -4.53
N GLN A 113 -6.18 11.20 -5.17
CA GLN A 113 -5.90 12.49 -4.50
C GLN A 113 -6.81 12.72 -3.30
N ASP A 114 -8.11 12.47 -3.45
CA ASP A 114 -9.10 12.63 -2.38
C ASP A 114 -8.78 11.72 -1.18
N GLN A 115 -8.49 10.43 -1.45
CA GLN A 115 -8.12 9.48 -0.40
C GLN A 115 -6.84 9.90 0.33
N LEU A 116 -5.83 10.39 -0.39
CA LEU A 116 -4.58 10.87 0.18
C LEU A 116 -4.79 12.14 1.02
N ALA A 117 -5.57 13.10 0.51
CA ALA A 117 -5.85 14.37 1.18
C ALA A 117 -6.61 14.15 2.51
N ILE A 118 -7.61 13.28 2.50
CA ILE A 118 -8.41 12.95 3.69
C ILE A 118 -7.56 12.24 4.75
N ARG A 119 -6.72 11.27 4.36
CA ARG A 119 -5.99 10.41 5.30
C ARG A 119 -4.65 10.98 5.79
N SER A 120 -3.99 11.84 5.02
CA SER A 120 -2.70 12.44 5.38
C SER A 120 -2.67 13.13 6.77
N PRO A 121 -3.61 14.03 7.13
CA PRO A 121 -3.61 14.67 8.44
C PRO A 121 -3.90 13.69 9.58
N LEU A 122 -4.69 12.64 9.33
CA LEU A 122 -4.97 11.59 10.31
C LEU A 122 -3.70 10.82 10.68
N HIS A 123 -2.88 10.45 9.69
CA HIS A 123 -1.60 9.78 9.92
C HIS A 123 -0.62 10.67 10.69
N ARG A 124 -0.57 11.98 10.38
CA ARG A 124 0.26 12.94 11.14
C ARG A 124 -0.17 13.02 12.61
N ARG A 125 -1.47 13.12 12.89
CA ARG A 125 -1.99 13.17 14.26
C ARG A 125 -1.70 11.88 15.02
N LYS A 126 -1.96 10.72 14.40
CA LYS A 126 -1.70 9.41 15.02
C LYS A 126 -0.21 9.19 15.27
N THR A 127 0.68 9.69 14.41
CA THR A 127 2.14 9.65 14.65
C THR A 127 2.48 10.27 15.99
N TRP A 128 2.04 11.51 16.24
CA TRP A 128 2.33 12.22 17.48
C TRP A 128 1.65 11.59 18.70
N PHE A 129 0.44 11.06 18.52
CA PHE A 129 -0.22 10.28 19.56
C PHE A 129 0.66 9.11 20.02
N TRP A 130 1.14 8.28 19.09
CA TRP A 130 1.98 7.14 19.44
C TRP A 130 3.35 7.56 20.00
N VAL A 131 3.96 8.62 19.49
CA VAL A 131 5.19 9.19 20.06
C VAL A 131 4.99 9.58 21.54
N GLY A 132 3.83 10.17 21.87
CA GLY A 132 3.47 10.47 23.25
C GLY A 132 3.28 9.24 24.13
N VAL A 133 2.81 8.11 23.57
CA VAL A 133 2.57 6.85 24.31
C VAL A 133 3.87 6.08 24.59
N ILE A 134 4.90 6.21 23.74
CA ILE A 134 6.19 5.52 23.88
C ILE A 134 6.80 5.62 25.31
N PRO A 135 6.97 6.80 25.94
CA PRO A 135 7.57 6.90 27.28
C PRO A 135 6.80 6.12 28.34
N PHE A 136 5.46 6.00 28.21
CA PHE A 136 4.63 5.24 29.16
C PHE A 136 4.78 3.73 29.02
N THR A 137 5.25 3.26 27.87
CA THR A 137 5.47 1.83 27.61
C THR A 137 6.91 1.39 27.80
N ALA A 138 7.85 2.32 27.99
CA ALA A 138 9.26 2.02 28.26
C ALA A 138 9.52 1.20 29.56
N PRO A 139 8.81 1.42 30.69
CA PRO A 139 9.08 0.72 31.96
C PRO A 139 8.92 -0.81 31.91
N PHE A 140 8.16 -1.35 30.94
CA PHE A 140 7.99 -2.81 30.76
C PHE A 140 9.27 -3.52 30.29
N MET A 141 10.36 -2.79 30.02
CA MET A 141 11.68 -3.35 29.71
C MET A 141 12.31 -4.10 30.89
N LEU A 142 11.86 -3.86 32.12
CA LEU A 142 12.43 -4.46 33.33
C LEU A 142 12.09 -5.96 33.52
N ILE A 143 11.26 -6.55 32.66
CA ILE A 143 10.84 -7.96 32.75
C ILE A 143 11.81 -8.85 31.93
N PRO A 144 12.59 -9.75 32.56
CA PRO A 144 13.70 -10.46 31.90
C PRO A 144 13.27 -11.58 30.93
N ILE A 145 12.00 -11.98 30.92
CA ILE A 145 11.54 -13.16 30.17
C ILE A 145 11.03 -12.82 28.76
N MET A 146 10.54 -11.60 28.55
CA MET A 146 9.92 -11.18 27.28
C MET A 146 10.51 -9.85 26.79
N PRO A 147 10.72 -9.66 25.48
CA PRO A 147 11.00 -8.34 24.95
C PRO A 147 9.86 -7.38 25.30
N ASN A 148 10.14 -6.08 25.45
CA ASN A 148 9.12 -5.07 25.72
C ASN A 148 8.23 -4.86 24.47
N LEU A 149 7.33 -5.81 24.21
CA LEU A 149 6.41 -5.81 23.08
C LEU A 149 5.52 -4.56 23.05
N PRO A 150 4.98 -4.06 24.19
CA PRO A 150 4.23 -2.80 24.19
C PRO A 150 5.04 -1.63 23.64
N PHE A 151 6.28 -1.48 24.06
CA PHE A 151 7.16 -0.41 23.57
C PHE A 151 7.46 -0.57 22.08
N PHE A 152 7.89 -1.75 21.63
CA PHE A 152 8.21 -1.98 20.23
C PHE A 152 6.98 -1.78 19.33
N PHE A 153 5.80 -2.18 19.80
CA PHE A 153 4.55 -1.90 19.11
C PHE A 153 4.30 -0.39 18.98
N CYS A 154 4.44 0.39 20.05
CA CYS A 154 4.24 1.84 20.00
C CYS A 154 5.22 2.54 19.07
N VAL A 155 6.51 2.17 19.12
CA VAL A 155 7.54 2.68 18.21
C VAL A 155 7.21 2.33 16.76
N TRP A 156 6.87 1.07 16.51
CA TRP A 156 6.47 0.61 15.18
C TRP A 156 5.23 1.36 14.67
N ARG A 157 4.20 1.56 15.51
CA ARG A 157 2.99 2.32 15.13
C ARG A 157 3.29 3.78 14.82
N ALA A 158 4.15 4.43 15.62
CA ALA A 158 4.59 5.79 15.34
C ALA A 158 5.32 5.86 13.98
N TRP A 159 6.23 4.91 13.74
CA TRP A 159 6.97 4.81 12.48
C TRP A 159 6.08 4.56 11.27
N THR A 160 5.15 3.61 11.34
CA THR A 160 4.26 3.29 10.21
C THR A 160 3.35 4.46 9.85
N HIS A 161 2.82 5.17 10.85
CA HIS A 161 2.02 6.37 10.61
C HIS A 161 2.86 7.51 10.02
N TRP A 162 4.10 7.68 10.49
CA TRP A 162 5.00 8.69 9.92
C TRP A 162 5.32 8.38 8.46
N LYS A 163 5.65 7.12 8.15
CA LYS A 163 5.89 6.64 6.78
C LYS A 163 4.67 6.85 5.89
N ALA A 164 3.47 6.47 6.35
CA ALA A 164 2.24 6.66 5.59
C ALA A 164 1.98 8.15 5.31
N HIS A 165 2.14 9.03 6.32
CA HIS A 165 2.01 10.48 6.11
C HIS A 165 3.01 11.03 5.09
N LYS A 166 4.29 10.62 5.19
CA LYS A 166 5.32 11.03 4.24
C LYS A 166 5.03 10.54 2.82
N ALA A 167 4.57 9.30 2.67
CA ALA A 167 4.17 8.75 1.38
C ALA A 167 2.96 9.48 0.80
N SER A 168 1.93 9.78 1.61
CA SER A 168 0.76 10.53 1.13
C SER A 168 1.13 11.93 0.65
N ALA A 169 1.95 12.66 1.43
CA ALA A 169 2.41 13.99 1.03
C ALA A 169 3.26 13.94 -0.25
N TYR A 170 4.12 12.93 -0.37
CA TYR A 170 4.95 12.71 -1.55
C TYR A 170 4.12 12.39 -2.80
N LEU A 171 3.14 11.49 -2.70
CA LEU A 171 2.24 11.16 -3.81
C LEU A 171 1.37 12.34 -4.23
N LEU A 172 0.88 13.14 -3.28
CA LEU A 172 0.11 14.34 -3.58
C LEU A 172 0.95 15.36 -4.37
N GLU A 173 2.21 15.55 -3.98
CA GLU A 173 3.13 16.43 -4.71
C GLU A 173 3.42 15.91 -6.12
N LEU A 174 3.66 14.60 -6.29
CA LEU A 174 3.84 14.00 -7.61
C LEU A 174 2.61 14.16 -8.50
N SER A 175 1.42 14.07 -7.91
CA SER A 175 0.17 14.26 -8.63
C SER A 175 -0.02 15.72 -9.06
N ASN A 176 0.28 16.68 -8.18
CA ASN A 176 0.24 18.12 -8.48
C ASN A 176 1.21 18.53 -9.59
N GLN A 177 2.32 17.79 -9.74
CA GLN A 177 3.33 18.01 -10.77
C GLN A 177 3.06 17.23 -12.07
N GLU A 178 1.88 16.60 -12.22
CA GLU A 178 1.49 15.80 -13.39
C GLU A 178 2.47 14.64 -13.69
N ALA A 179 3.24 14.21 -12.69
CA ALA A 179 4.18 13.09 -12.81
C ALA A 179 3.44 11.73 -12.86
N ILE A 180 2.29 11.65 -12.18
CA ILE A 180 1.43 10.47 -12.18
C ILE A 180 0.45 10.59 -13.35
N LYS A 181 0.48 9.61 -14.27
CA LYS A 181 -0.42 9.57 -15.44
C LYS A 181 -1.29 8.32 -15.39
N THR A 182 -2.57 8.47 -15.69
CA THR A 182 -3.49 7.33 -15.76
C THR A 182 -3.14 6.45 -16.95
N SER A 183 -3.10 5.14 -16.72
CA SER A 183 -2.79 4.14 -17.75
C SER A 183 -3.84 3.03 -17.69
N PRO A 184 -4.73 2.90 -18.69
CA PRO A 184 -5.65 1.78 -18.73
C PRO A 184 -4.87 0.48 -18.90
N SER A 185 -5.33 -0.60 -18.26
CA SER A 185 -4.76 -1.94 -18.42
C SER A 185 -5.83 -2.93 -18.86
N GLU A 186 -5.64 -3.49 -20.06
CA GLU A 186 -6.47 -4.56 -20.61
C GLU A 186 -6.30 -5.86 -19.81
N ASP A 187 -5.10 -6.16 -19.32
CA ASP A 187 -4.82 -7.37 -18.52
C ASP A 187 -5.62 -7.36 -17.19
N LEU A 188 -5.70 -6.20 -16.53
CA LEU A 188 -6.55 -6.05 -15.35
C LEU A 188 -8.03 -6.10 -15.71
N ASP A 189 -8.41 -5.52 -16.84
CA ASP A 189 -9.79 -5.51 -17.29
C ASP A 189 -10.32 -6.93 -17.56
N GLU A 190 -9.53 -7.77 -18.23
CA GLU A 190 -9.85 -9.17 -18.49
C GLU A 190 -9.96 -9.94 -17.17
N LEU A 191 -9.02 -9.72 -16.24
CA LEU A 191 -9.02 -10.39 -14.95
C LEU A 191 -10.28 -10.06 -14.14
N TYR A 192 -10.63 -8.77 -14.07
CA TYR A 192 -11.81 -8.30 -13.37
C TYR A 192 -13.10 -8.78 -14.07
N SER A 193 -13.11 -8.81 -15.41
CA SER A 193 -14.22 -9.34 -16.21
C SER A 193 -14.42 -10.85 -16.05
N LYS A 194 -13.34 -11.62 -15.90
CA LYS A 194 -13.41 -13.06 -15.63
C LYS A 194 -13.91 -13.34 -14.22
N ALA A 195 -13.48 -12.52 -13.26
CA ALA A 195 -13.92 -12.55 -11.89
C ALA A 195 -15.44 -12.25 -11.77
N SER A 196 -15.94 -11.23 -12.47
CA SER A 196 -17.38 -10.91 -12.47
C SER A 196 -18.23 -12.01 -13.12
N LYS A 197 -17.77 -12.60 -14.23
CA LYS A 197 -18.45 -13.74 -14.87
C LYS A 197 -18.53 -14.99 -13.99
N SER A 198 -17.55 -15.19 -13.10
CA SER A 198 -17.59 -16.30 -12.13
C SER A 198 -18.65 -16.11 -11.04
N LEU A 199 -19.10 -14.87 -10.80
CA LEU A 199 -20.15 -14.53 -9.85
C LEU A 199 -21.55 -14.69 -10.45
N SER A 200 -21.71 -14.35 -11.73
CA SER A 200 -22.94 -14.60 -12.48
C SER A 200 -22.98 -16.07 -12.93
N GLY A 201 -23.61 -16.94 -12.13
CA GLY A 201 -24.04 -18.27 -12.60
C GLY A 201 -24.92 -18.19 -13.87
N PRO A 202 -25.21 -19.32 -14.55
CA PRO A 202 -25.76 -19.30 -15.90
C PRO A 202 -27.13 -18.60 -15.95
N ALA A 203 -27.16 -17.51 -16.73
CA ALA A 203 -28.31 -16.80 -17.29
C ALA A 203 -29.31 -16.14 -16.30
N GLN A 204 -29.13 -14.83 -16.08
CA GLN A 204 -30.24 -13.86 -16.03
C GLN A 204 -29.81 -12.60 -16.79
N PRO A 205 -30.61 -12.08 -17.74
CA PRO A 205 -30.30 -10.87 -18.48
C PRO A 205 -30.59 -9.65 -17.58
N ILE A 206 -29.55 -8.89 -17.23
CA ILE A 206 -29.73 -7.63 -16.50
C ILE A 206 -30.04 -6.53 -17.53
N THR A 207 -31.31 -6.13 -17.57
CA THR A 207 -31.77 -4.90 -18.21
C THR A 207 -31.06 -3.71 -17.55
N LYS A 208 -30.46 -2.87 -18.38
CA LYS A 208 -29.81 -1.61 -17.96
C LYS A 208 -30.88 -0.64 -17.49
N GLU A 209 -30.95 -0.37 -16.18
CA GLU A 209 -31.62 0.82 -15.66
C GLU A 209 -30.73 1.53 -14.63
N ASN A 210 -30.81 2.86 -14.70
CA ASN A 210 -29.94 3.83 -14.06
C ASN A 210 -30.02 3.77 -12.53
N SER A 211 -28.87 3.61 -11.88
CA SER A 211 -28.66 3.96 -10.47
C SER A 211 -27.35 4.74 -10.29
N SER A 212 -27.37 5.64 -9.31
CA SER A 212 -26.34 6.62 -8.92
C SER A 212 -24.91 6.04 -8.80
N PRO A 213 -23.85 6.88 -8.72
CA PRO A 213 -22.45 6.46 -8.73
C PRO A 213 -22.00 5.96 -7.35
N GLU A 214 -22.73 5.01 -6.77
CA GLU A 214 -22.23 4.22 -5.66
C GLU A 214 -21.48 3.03 -6.25
N LEU A 215 -20.24 2.82 -5.77
CA LEU A 215 -19.38 1.74 -6.18
C LEU A 215 -20.14 0.41 -6.10
N ASP A 216 -20.51 -0.17 -7.26
CA ASP A 216 -21.34 -1.37 -7.37
C ASP A 216 -20.91 -2.44 -6.35
N SER A 217 -21.82 -2.88 -5.48
CA SER A 217 -21.59 -3.96 -4.49
C SER A 217 -21.08 -5.25 -5.14
N SER A 218 -21.39 -5.43 -6.43
CA SER A 218 -20.87 -6.47 -7.32
C SER A 218 -19.34 -6.44 -7.49
N ILE A 219 -18.72 -5.26 -7.48
CA ILE A 219 -17.27 -5.09 -7.64
C ILE A 219 -16.50 -5.67 -6.45
N ILE A 220 -17.09 -5.65 -5.25
CA ILE A 220 -16.41 -6.04 -4.02
C ILE A 220 -16.42 -7.57 -3.83
N GLN A 221 -17.37 -8.28 -4.44
CA GLN A 221 -17.43 -9.73 -4.41
C GLN A 221 -16.61 -10.41 -5.53
N LEU A 222 -15.99 -9.65 -6.45
CA LEU A 222 -15.34 -10.16 -7.67
C LEU A 222 -14.40 -11.36 -7.45
N PHE A 223 -13.64 -11.35 -6.36
CA PHE A 223 -12.65 -12.40 -6.12
C PHE A 223 -13.22 -13.55 -5.27
N SER A 224 -13.97 -14.46 -5.91
CA SER A 224 -14.36 -15.75 -5.29
C SER A 224 -13.13 -16.60 -4.93
N ASN A 225 -12.11 -16.59 -5.80
CA ASN A 225 -10.79 -17.19 -5.55
C ASN A 225 -9.69 -16.11 -5.61
N PRO A 226 -9.47 -15.35 -4.52
CA PRO A 226 -8.53 -14.23 -4.53
C PRO A 226 -7.06 -14.68 -4.69
N SER A 227 -6.71 -15.87 -4.19
CA SER A 227 -5.32 -16.35 -4.20
C SER A 227 -4.76 -16.58 -5.61
N SER A 228 -5.53 -17.17 -6.52
CA SER A 228 -5.10 -17.42 -7.90
C SER A 228 -5.00 -16.13 -8.71
N SER A 229 -6.03 -15.29 -8.62
CA SER A 229 -6.10 -14.00 -9.31
C SER A 229 -4.98 -13.06 -8.87
N ILE A 230 -4.69 -12.99 -7.57
CA ILE A 230 -3.58 -12.19 -7.04
C ILE A 230 -2.23 -12.76 -7.48
N SER A 231 -2.08 -14.08 -7.59
CA SER A 231 -0.82 -14.67 -8.08
C SER A 231 -0.57 -14.28 -9.54
N TYR A 232 -1.62 -14.30 -10.36
CA TYR A 232 -1.55 -13.81 -11.74
C TYR A 232 -1.14 -12.32 -11.81
N ILE A 233 -1.73 -11.45 -10.98
CA ILE A 233 -1.37 -10.02 -10.92
C ILE A 233 0.12 -9.86 -10.55
N ILE A 234 0.61 -10.62 -9.58
CA ILE A 234 2.01 -10.54 -9.14
C ILE A 234 2.96 -10.92 -10.27
N ASP A 235 2.64 -11.99 -10.99
CA ASP A 235 3.45 -12.47 -12.09
C ASP A 235 3.40 -11.51 -13.29
N ALA A 236 2.20 -11.00 -13.64
CA ALA A 236 1.99 -10.07 -14.75
C ALA A 236 2.71 -8.72 -14.54
N TYR A 237 2.66 -8.17 -13.32
CA TYR A 237 3.27 -6.88 -13.00
C TYR A 237 4.65 -6.99 -12.33
N SER A 238 5.24 -8.19 -12.29
CA SER A 238 6.54 -8.46 -11.66
C SER A 238 6.64 -7.89 -10.23
N LEU A 239 5.56 -8.02 -9.46
CA LEU A 239 5.51 -7.49 -8.09
C LEU A 239 6.34 -8.36 -7.13
N PRO A 240 6.87 -7.78 -6.04
CA PRO A 240 7.50 -8.56 -4.98
C PRO A 240 6.56 -9.63 -4.42
N LYS A 241 7.09 -10.80 -4.06
CA LYS A 241 6.28 -11.91 -3.52
C LYS A 241 5.53 -11.53 -2.24
N GLU A 242 6.08 -10.58 -1.49
CA GLU A 242 5.51 -10.00 -0.27
C GLU A 242 4.20 -9.26 -0.55
N ALA A 243 4.01 -8.73 -1.77
CA ALA A 243 2.79 -8.02 -2.18
C ALA A 243 1.56 -8.93 -2.10
N LYS A 244 1.71 -10.25 -2.27
CA LYS A 244 0.62 -11.23 -2.18
C LYS A 244 -0.17 -11.10 -0.88
N ARG A 245 0.53 -11.01 0.24
CA ARG A 245 -0.10 -10.95 1.57
C ARG A 245 -0.86 -9.65 1.75
N SER A 246 -0.30 -8.54 1.27
CA SER A 246 -0.94 -7.21 1.31
C SER A 246 -2.19 -7.14 0.43
N LEU A 247 -2.13 -7.69 -0.79
CA LEU A 247 -3.27 -7.74 -1.71
C LEU A 247 -4.39 -8.64 -1.18
N LEU A 248 -4.06 -9.81 -0.62
CA LEU A 248 -5.05 -10.68 0.01
C LEU A 248 -5.74 -9.98 1.18
N ARG A 249 -4.98 -9.27 2.01
CA ARG A 249 -5.54 -8.48 3.12
C ARG A 249 -6.47 -7.38 2.62
N ALA A 250 -6.10 -6.67 1.56
CA ALA A 250 -6.94 -5.63 0.98
C ALA A 250 -8.28 -6.20 0.50
N VAL A 251 -8.26 -7.36 -0.18
CA VAL A 251 -9.50 -8.04 -0.64
C VAL A 251 -10.37 -8.47 0.54
N GLU A 252 -9.79 -9.08 1.58
CA GLU A 252 -10.57 -9.50 2.75
C GLU A 252 -11.16 -8.29 3.50
N GLN A 253 -10.41 -7.20 3.66
CA GLN A 253 -10.94 -5.97 4.26
C GLN A 253 -12.05 -5.34 3.42
N ALA A 254 -11.91 -5.32 2.09
CA ALA A 254 -12.95 -4.83 1.19
C ALA A 254 -14.24 -5.66 1.33
N LYS A 255 -14.13 -7.00 1.35
CA LYS A 255 -15.28 -7.91 1.57
C LYS A 255 -15.99 -7.67 2.91
N ILE A 256 -15.22 -7.38 3.96
CA ILE A 256 -15.81 -7.08 5.28
C ILE A 256 -16.55 -5.74 5.25
N ARG A 257 -15.96 -4.71 4.61
CA ARG A 257 -16.56 -3.38 4.49
C ARG A 257 -17.87 -3.43 3.69
N SER A 258 -17.93 -4.14 2.55
CA SER A 258 -19.16 -4.25 1.77
C SER A 258 -20.29 -4.93 2.53
N ARG A 259 -20.01 -6.04 3.23
CA ARG A 259 -21.01 -6.73 4.04
C ARG A 259 -21.60 -5.83 5.13
N SER A 260 -20.78 -4.95 5.70
CA SER A 260 -21.26 -4.01 6.72
C SER A 260 -22.16 -2.91 6.15
N GLU A 261 -21.93 -2.51 4.89
CA GLU A 261 -22.78 -1.54 4.19
C GLU A 261 -24.14 -2.15 3.83
N ASP A 262 -24.14 -3.39 3.31
CA ASP A 262 -25.38 -4.14 3.02
C ASP A 262 -26.27 -4.22 4.27
N THR A 263 -25.70 -4.64 5.41
CA THR A 263 -26.46 -4.74 6.68
C THR A 263 -27.00 -3.42 7.21
N LYS A 264 -26.37 -2.29 6.86
CA LYS A 264 -26.80 -0.95 7.28
C LYS A 264 -27.89 -0.40 6.38
N SER A 265 -27.95 -0.84 5.12
CA SER A 265 -29.02 -0.49 4.18
C SER A 265 -30.33 -1.25 4.43
N GLU A 266 -30.26 -2.42 5.05
CA GLU A 266 -31.42 -3.26 5.40
C GLU A 266 -32.09 -2.89 6.74
N SER A 267 -31.44 -2.07 7.57
CA SER A 267 -31.89 -1.67 8.92
C SER A 267 -32.36 -0.22 8.99
#